data_AF-A0A1Y3ST23-F1
#
_entry.id   AF-A0A1Y3ST23-F1
#
_cell.length_a   1.000
_cell.length_b   1.000
_cell.length_c   1.000
_cell.angle_alpha   90.00
_cell.angle_beta   90.00
_cell.angle_gamma   90.00
#
_symmetry.space_group_name_H-M   'P 1'
#
loop_
_entity.id
_entity.type
_entity.pdbx_description
1 polymer ?
#
loop_
_entity_poly.entity_id
_entity_poly.type
_entity_poly.pdbx_seq_one_letter_code
_entity_poly.pdbx_strand_id
1 'polypeptide(L)'
;MNDFEGWMKKNKELCVATGIFGLLVSPFLWPFFIAVLFQSLSLAGPIILAWWIIQQPWKTKEEKGEETHNQKQCSENKDAAKQNPKAEDANAPSENGKEQAAEPVRTKPKESEKKMPDEGDCLAVSWYQNEGRERFLQMKSRLDLEGIREFSISREGICSVRRGEQFQRIAVLRGYPGEKILAAKAELKQDGFSIRPGRKYVWVSWNKGGIRYAL
;
A
#
# COMPACT_ATOMS: atom_id res chain seq x y z
N MET A 1 -7.77 35.53 51.15
CA MET A 1 -8.95 34.63 51.03
C MET A 1 -10.13 35.12 51.87
N ASN A 2 -9.89 35.67 53.07
CA ASN A 2 -10.94 36.15 53.99
C ASN A 2 -11.77 37.33 53.46
N ASP A 3 -11.17 38.23 52.65
CA ASP A 3 -11.89 39.41 52.12
C ASP A 3 -12.91 39.04 51.04
N PHE A 4 -12.63 38.01 50.25
CA PHE A 4 -13.54 37.51 49.20
C PHE A 4 -14.77 36.84 49.82
N GLU A 5 -14.57 36.07 50.90
CA GLU A 5 -15.67 35.42 51.60
C GLU A 5 -16.57 36.44 52.33
N GLY A 6 -15.98 37.49 52.91
CA GLY A 6 -16.70 38.61 53.48
C GLY A 6 -17.51 39.39 52.43
N TRP A 7 -16.96 39.56 51.22
CA TRP A 7 -17.63 40.20 50.10
C TRP A 7 -18.78 39.36 49.53
N MET A 8 -18.59 38.04 49.37
CA MET A 8 -19.66 37.13 48.92
C MET A 8 -20.81 37.06 49.91
N LYS A 9 -20.54 37.05 51.22
CA LYS A 9 -21.58 37.08 52.26
C LYS A 9 -22.40 38.38 52.21
N LYS A 10 -21.75 39.53 51.95
CA LYS A 10 -22.43 40.83 51.79
C LYS A 10 -23.24 40.93 50.50
N ASN A 11 -22.79 40.29 49.41
CA ASN A 11 -23.40 40.38 48.08
C ASN A 11 -24.10 39.07 47.64
N LYS A 12 -24.60 38.29 48.61
CA LYS A 12 -25.20 36.97 48.35
C LYS A 12 -26.35 37.03 47.34
N GLU A 13 -27.22 38.03 47.45
CA GLU A 13 -28.34 38.27 46.52
C GLU A 13 -27.85 38.52 45.09
N LEU A 14 -26.77 39.30 44.93
CA LEU A 14 -26.16 39.54 43.62
C LEU A 14 -25.52 38.28 43.05
N CYS A 15 -24.85 37.46 43.86
CA CYS A 15 -24.31 36.17 43.43
C CYS A 15 -25.42 35.21 42.96
N VAL A 16 -26.53 35.14 43.69
CA VAL A 16 -27.68 34.29 43.31
C VAL A 16 -28.34 34.82 42.03
N ALA A 17 -28.59 36.12 41.93
CA ALA A 17 -29.16 36.74 40.74
C ALA A 17 -28.28 36.53 39.50
N THR A 18 -26.96 36.72 39.64
CA THR A 18 -25.99 36.51 38.55
C THR A 18 -25.90 35.03 38.16
N GLY A 19 -26.02 34.13 39.13
CA GLY A 19 -26.07 32.68 38.88
C GLY A 19 -27.33 32.27 38.11
N ILE A 20 -28.51 32.76 38.50
CA ILE A 20 -29.78 32.49 37.80
C ILE A 20 -29.75 33.10 36.40
N PHE A 21 -29.28 34.34 36.25
CA PHE A 21 -29.12 34.98 34.95
C PHE A 21 -28.14 34.21 34.07
N GLY A 22 -27.03 33.74 34.62
CA GLY A 22 -26.07 32.89 33.93
C GLY A 22 -26.70 31.57 33.45
N LEU A 23 -27.53 30.93 34.28
CA LEU A 23 -28.26 29.71 33.91
C LEU A 23 -29.33 29.95 32.85
N LEU A 24 -30.04 31.09 32.90
CA LEU A 24 -31.02 31.49 31.89
C LEU A 24 -30.38 31.79 30.55
N VAL A 25 -29.19 32.41 30.55
CA VAL A 25 -28.45 32.79 29.34
C VAL A 25 -27.61 31.62 28.79
N SER A 26 -27.23 30.65 29.63
CA SER A 26 -26.46 29.46 29.25
C SER A 26 -27.01 28.70 28.03
N PRO A 27 -28.30 28.33 27.94
CA PRO A 27 -28.83 27.60 26.78
C PRO A 27 -28.77 28.40 25.47
N PHE A 28 -28.78 29.74 25.54
CA PHE A 28 -28.66 30.60 24.36
C PHE A 28 -27.22 30.83 23.94
N LEU A 29 -26.29 30.86 24.90
CA LEU A 29 -24.86 30.99 24.64
C LEU A 29 -24.21 29.66 24.25
N TRP A 30 -24.81 28.53 24.64
CA TRP A 30 -24.27 27.19 24.38
C TRP A 30 -23.98 26.92 22.91
N PRO A 31 -24.87 27.20 21.94
CA PRO A 31 -24.57 27.01 20.52
C PRO A 31 -23.38 27.85 20.04
N PHE A 32 -23.21 29.08 20.55
CA PHE A 32 -22.09 29.95 20.20
C PHE A 32 -20.78 29.44 20.79
N PHE A 33 -20.77 29.00 22.06
CA PHE A 33 -19.59 28.38 22.66
C PHE A 33 -19.19 27.12 21.92
N ILE A 34 -20.14 26.26 21.57
CA ILE A 34 -19.89 25.05 20.80
C ILE A 34 -19.35 25.40 19.39
N ALA A 35 -19.91 26.40 18.72
CA ALA A 35 -19.41 26.86 17.42
C ALA A 35 -17.97 27.39 17.50
N VAL A 36 -17.66 28.21 18.51
CA VAL A 36 -16.29 28.72 18.75
C VAL A 36 -15.34 27.59 19.10
N LEU A 37 -15.76 26.61 19.91
CA LEU A 37 -14.97 25.42 20.23
C LEU A 37 -14.70 24.60 18.96
N PHE A 38 -15.73 24.26 18.18
CA PHE A 38 -15.55 23.53 16.91
C PHE A 38 -14.66 24.29 15.93
N GLN A 39 -14.80 25.60 15.82
CA GLN A 39 -13.97 26.40 14.93
C GLN A 39 -12.52 26.48 15.41
N SER A 40 -12.31 26.59 16.73
CA SER A 40 -10.98 26.54 17.35
C SER A 40 -10.33 25.16 17.20
N LEU A 41 -11.08 24.07 17.39
CA LEU A 41 -10.61 22.70 17.16
C LEU A 41 -10.33 22.44 15.66
N SER A 42 -11.18 22.97 14.78
CA SER A 42 -10.99 22.89 13.33
C SER A 42 -9.79 23.70 12.87
N LEU A 43 -9.38 24.74 13.59
CA LEU A 43 -8.15 25.50 13.34
C LEU A 43 -6.93 24.83 13.99
N ALA A 44 -7.13 24.14 15.11
CA ALA A 44 -6.07 23.34 15.75
C ALA A 44 -5.62 22.20 14.84
N GLY A 45 -6.50 21.57 14.07
CA GLY A 45 -6.16 20.55 13.07
C GLY A 45 -5.05 20.98 12.08
N PRO A 46 -5.25 22.03 11.26
CA PRO A 46 -4.23 22.52 10.34
C PRO A 46 -3.02 23.13 11.05
N ILE A 47 -3.16 23.72 12.24
CA ILE A 47 -2.02 24.22 13.02
C ILE A 47 -1.15 23.05 13.52
N ILE A 48 -1.76 21.97 14.04
CA ILE A 48 -1.05 20.77 14.47
C ILE A 48 -0.42 20.06 13.27
N LEU A 49 -1.09 20.02 12.12
CA LEU A 49 -0.54 19.45 10.90
C LEU A 49 0.64 20.27 10.36
N ALA A 50 0.53 21.61 10.33
CA ALA A 50 1.61 22.49 9.95
C ALA A 50 2.78 22.41 10.94
N TRP A 51 2.49 22.36 12.24
CA TRP A 51 3.49 22.15 13.28
C TRP A 51 4.17 20.79 13.16
N TRP A 52 3.42 19.73 12.86
CA TRP A 52 3.95 18.40 12.58
C TRP A 52 4.87 18.45 11.36
N ILE A 53 4.49 19.11 10.26
CA ILE A 53 5.34 19.28 9.08
C ILE A 53 6.63 20.05 9.42
N ILE A 54 6.55 21.10 10.23
CA ILE A 54 7.72 21.89 10.66
C ILE A 54 8.61 21.09 11.62
N GLN A 55 8.02 20.26 12.50
CA GLN A 55 8.74 19.39 13.44
C GLN A 55 9.16 18.04 12.84
N GLN A 56 8.88 17.76 11.58
CA GLN A 56 9.48 16.66 10.83
C GLN A 56 10.73 17.21 10.13
N PRO A 57 11.92 17.18 10.75
CA PRO A 57 13.15 17.55 10.07
C PRO A 57 13.63 16.30 9.35
N TRP A 58 12.91 15.87 8.32
CA TRP A 58 13.43 14.88 7.38
C TRP A 58 13.52 15.54 6.01
N LYS A 59 14.77 15.64 5.54
CA LYS A 59 15.19 15.95 4.16
C LYS A 59 14.95 17.39 3.69
N THR A 60 15.87 18.27 4.08
CA THR A 60 16.35 19.27 3.12
C THR A 60 16.83 18.53 1.87
N LYS A 61 16.33 18.94 0.70
CA LYS A 61 16.42 18.39 -0.67
C LYS A 61 15.17 17.57 -1.04
N GLU A 62 14.32 17.93 -2.00
CA GLU A 62 14.33 18.90 -3.09
C GLU A 62 12.87 19.11 -3.50
N GLU A 63 12.41 20.36 -3.55
CA GLU A 63 11.37 20.77 -4.51
C GLU A 63 11.90 22.02 -5.20
N LYS A 64 12.89 21.80 -6.06
CA LYS A 64 13.17 22.61 -7.25
C LYS A 64 14.18 21.84 -8.11
N GLY A 65 13.64 21.09 -9.06
CA GLY A 65 14.40 20.34 -10.06
C GLY A 65 14.64 18.88 -9.67
N GLU A 66 14.62 18.01 -10.69
CA GLU A 66 14.98 16.59 -10.69
C GLU A 66 13.88 15.58 -10.33
N GLU A 67 13.10 15.23 -11.36
CA GLU A 67 12.95 13.83 -11.73
C GLU A 67 14.34 13.15 -11.59
N THR A 68 14.55 12.28 -10.59
CA THR A 68 15.54 11.18 -10.50
C THR A 68 15.92 10.91 -9.03
N HIS A 69 15.01 10.40 -8.19
CA HIS A 69 15.42 9.72 -6.95
C HIS A 69 14.39 8.73 -6.38
N ASN A 70 13.84 7.87 -7.24
CA ASN A 70 13.26 6.58 -6.83
C ASN A 70 13.81 5.41 -7.68
N GLN A 71 14.99 5.62 -8.27
CA GLN A 71 15.73 4.63 -9.04
C GLN A 71 17.07 4.35 -8.34
N LYS A 72 17.05 3.76 -7.12
CA LYS A 72 18.29 3.24 -6.53
C LYS A 72 18.13 2.17 -5.46
N GLN A 73 17.08 1.35 -5.60
CA GLN A 73 16.94 0.15 -4.78
C GLN A 73 16.49 -1.06 -5.61
N CYS A 74 17.14 -1.27 -6.76
CA CYS A 74 17.11 -2.55 -7.48
C CYS A 74 18.47 -2.91 -8.11
N SER A 75 19.56 -2.30 -7.64
CA SER A 75 20.90 -2.51 -8.21
C SER A 75 21.98 -2.55 -7.14
N GLU A 76 21.92 -3.52 -6.23
CA GLU A 76 23.12 -3.96 -5.52
C GLU A 76 22.94 -5.41 -5.05
N ASN A 77 23.36 -6.34 -5.91
CA ASN A 77 23.86 -7.66 -5.53
C ASN A 77 24.15 -8.42 -6.83
N LYS A 78 25.29 -8.13 -7.46
CA LYS A 78 25.94 -9.03 -8.42
C LYS A 78 27.34 -8.56 -8.85
N ASP A 79 28.19 -8.18 -7.90
CA ASP A 79 29.62 -8.06 -8.17
C ASP A 79 30.43 -8.60 -6.99
N ALA A 80 30.56 -9.93 -6.92
CA ALA A 80 31.65 -10.62 -6.24
C ALA A 80 31.59 -12.14 -6.52
N ALA A 81 32.10 -12.59 -7.68
CA ALA A 81 32.86 -13.84 -7.79
C ALA A 81 33.35 -14.12 -9.22
N LYS A 82 34.65 -13.84 -9.42
CA LYS A 82 35.64 -14.65 -10.16
C LYS A 82 35.56 -14.76 -11.69
N GLN A 83 36.27 -13.81 -12.31
CA GLN A 83 37.47 -14.01 -13.14
C GLN A 83 37.78 -15.45 -13.65
N ASN A 84 37.79 -15.53 -14.98
CA ASN A 84 38.42 -16.46 -15.95
C ASN A 84 39.91 -16.79 -15.67
N PRO A 85 40.59 -17.81 -16.29
CA PRO A 85 40.77 -17.91 -17.76
C PRO A 85 41.02 -19.29 -18.48
N LYS A 86 40.47 -19.40 -19.70
CA LYS A 86 41.02 -19.72 -21.06
C LYS A 86 42.09 -20.83 -21.31
N ALA A 87 41.82 -21.68 -22.31
CA ALA A 87 42.71 -22.23 -23.39
C ALA A 87 41.82 -23.08 -24.36
N GLU A 88 41.54 -22.74 -25.63
CA GLU A 88 42.35 -22.82 -26.88
C GLU A 88 42.86 -24.24 -27.22
N ASP A 89 42.29 -24.91 -28.24
CA ASP A 89 43.06 -25.44 -29.39
C ASP A 89 42.19 -25.94 -30.58
N ALA A 90 42.82 -25.98 -31.75
CA ALA A 90 42.26 -26.08 -33.10
C ALA A 90 42.13 -27.51 -33.67
N ASN A 91 41.29 -27.69 -34.71
CA ASN A 91 41.67 -28.20 -36.05
C ASN A 91 40.45 -28.42 -36.98
N ALA A 92 40.63 -28.08 -38.26
CA ALA A 92 39.73 -28.32 -39.40
C ALA A 92 40.26 -29.51 -40.25
N PRO A 93 39.80 -29.78 -41.48
CA PRO A 93 38.46 -29.89 -42.07
C PRO A 93 38.25 -31.25 -42.82
N SER A 94 37.04 -31.59 -43.26
CA SER A 94 36.88 -32.41 -44.49
C SER A 94 35.49 -32.29 -45.13
N GLU A 95 35.45 -32.66 -46.41
CA GLU A 95 34.66 -32.10 -47.49
C GLU A 95 33.68 -33.14 -48.08
N ASN A 96 32.52 -32.62 -48.53
CA ASN A 96 31.69 -33.05 -49.65
C ASN A 96 30.68 -34.22 -49.56
N GLY A 97 29.42 -33.91 -49.97
CA GLY A 97 28.55 -34.83 -50.72
C GLY A 97 27.08 -35.00 -50.28
N LYS A 98 26.17 -34.11 -50.79
CA LYS A 98 24.74 -34.22 -51.24
C LYS A 98 23.82 -35.34 -50.65
N GLU A 99 22.53 -35.18 -50.35
CA GLU A 99 21.45 -34.44 -51.05
C GLU A 99 20.17 -34.35 -50.17
N GLN A 100 19.55 -33.17 -50.15
CA GLN A 100 18.12 -32.82 -49.98
C GLN A 100 17.19 -33.61 -49.03
N ALA A 101 16.78 -32.96 -47.92
CA ALA A 101 15.36 -32.70 -47.58
C ALA A 101 15.27 -31.65 -46.44
N ALA A 102 14.26 -30.78 -46.52
CA ALA A 102 14.11 -29.52 -45.78
C ALA A 102 14.29 -29.55 -44.25
N GLU A 103 15.15 -28.67 -43.75
CA GLU A 103 15.23 -28.16 -42.36
C GLU A 103 14.23 -26.98 -42.17
N PRO A 104 14.13 -26.30 -41.00
CA PRO A 104 14.22 -26.69 -39.58
C PRO A 104 12.99 -26.15 -38.79
N VAL A 105 12.76 -26.34 -37.49
CA VAL A 105 13.40 -25.58 -36.39
C VAL A 105 12.84 -26.13 -35.07
N ARG A 106 13.75 -26.65 -34.25
CA ARG A 106 13.59 -26.80 -32.79
C ARG A 106 13.04 -25.51 -32.18
N THR A 107 11.84 -25.54 -31.63
CA THR A 107 11.41 -24.51 -30.68
C THR A 107 11.60 -25.04 -29.26
N LYS A 108 12.76 -24.69 -28.69
CA LYS A 108 13.01 -24.70 -27.24
C LYS A 108 11.88 -23.91 -26.54
N PRO A 109 11.51 -24.25 -25.29
CA PRO A 109 10.70 -23.35 -24.48
C PRO A 109 11.43 -22.01 -24.38
N LYS A 110 10.79 -20.94 -24.85
CA LYS A 110 11.36 -19.59 -24.78
C LYS A 110 11.55 -19.23 -23.31
N GLU A 111 12.81 -19.33 -22.91
CA GLU A 111 13.41 -18.68 -21.76
C GLU A 111 12.89 -17.24 -21.70
N SER A 112 12.25 -16.93 -20.57
CA SER A 112 11.68 -15.62 -20.30
C SER A 112 12.77 -14.55 -20.41
N GLU A 113 12.73 -13.77 -21.49
CA GLU A 113 13.42 -12.49 -21.56
C GLU A 113 13.07 -11.69 -20.31
N LYS A 114 14.04 -11.48 -19.42
CA LYS A 114 13.95 -10.45 -18.40
C LYS A 114 13.96 -9.11 -19.12
N LYS A 115 12.77 -8.65 -19.53
CA LYS A 115 12.55 -7.24 -19.83
C LYS A 115 12.99 -6.44 -18.59
N MET A 116 13.75 -5.38 -18.85
CA MET A 116 14.03 -4.35 -17.85
C MET A 116 12.67 -3.87 -17.29
N PRO A 117 12.50 -3.80 -15.96
CA PRO A 117 11.21 -3.48 -15.37
C PRO A 117 10.73 -2.11 -15.86
N ASP A 118 9.51 -2.07 -16.38
CA ASP A 118 8.83 -0.82 -16.75
C ASP A 118 8.66 0.06 -15.51
N GLU A 119 8.62 1.38 -15.67
CA GLU A 119 8.39 2.29 -14.54
C GLU A 119 7.10 1.93 -13.79
N GLY A 120 6.05 1.54 -14.53
CA GLY A 120 4.81 1.08 -13.92
C GLY A 120 4.90 -0.28 -13.21
N ASP A 121 5.84 -1.14 -13.58
CA ASP A 121 6.10 -2.39 -12.87
C ASP A 121 6.74 -2.10 -11.50
N CYS A 122 7.70 -1.16 -11.46
CA CYS A 122 8.30 -0.66 -10.22
C CYS A 122 7.25 0.01 -9.31
N LEU A 123 6.36 0.82 -9.88
CA LEU A 123 5.25 1.44 -9.13
C LEU A 123 4.30 0.39 -8.55
N ALA A 124 4.00 -0.68 -9.28
CA ALA A 124 3.13 -1.74 -8.80
C ALA A 124 3.74 -2.52 -7.62
N VAL A 125 5.04 -2.80 -7.69
CA VAL A 125 5.79 -3.43 -6.59
C VAL A 125 5.80 -2.51 -5.36
N SER A 126 6.15 -1.23 -5.55
CA SER A 126 6.17 -0.23 -4.47
C SER A 126 4.80 -0.06 -3.81
N TRP A 127 3.73 0.05 -4.60
CA TRP A 127 2.36 0.13 -4.09
C TRP A 127 2.01 -1.09 -3.23
N TYR A 128 2.36 -2.30 -3.67
CA TYR A 128 2.11 -3.50 -2.88
C TYR A 128 2.87 -3.47 -1.56
N GLN A 129 4.16 -3.14 -1.57
CA GLN A 129 4.98 -3.12 -0.36
C GLN A 129 4.51 -2.06 0.67
N ASN A 130 4.10 -0.89 0.20
CA ASN A 130 3.74 0.23 1.06
C ASN A 130 2.29 0.17 1.58
N GLU A 131 1.33 -0.21 0.72
CA GLU A 131 -0.10 -0.18 1.07
C GLU A 131 -0.83 -1.50 0.79
N GLY A 132 -0.50 -2.16 -0.32
CA GLY A 132 -1.25 -3.32 -0.79
C GLY A 132 -1.13 -4.53 0.14
N ARG A 133 0.06 -4.76 0.70
CA ARG A 133 0.40 -5.94 1.51
C ARG A 133 -0.49 -6.04 2.75
N GLU A 134 -0.58 -4.97 3.53
CA GLU A 134 -1.42 -4.94 4.73
C GLU A 134 -2.90 -5.15 4.38
N ARG A 135 -3.39 -4.50 3.32
CA ARG A 135 -4.79 -4.63 2.86
C ARG A 135 -5.11 -6.05 2.40
N PHE A 136 -4.19 -6.71 1.69
CA PHE A 136 -4.34 -8.11 1.28
C PHE A 136 -4.34 -9.05 2.48
N LEU A 137 -3.43 -8.86 3.44
CA LEU A 137 -3.36 -9.67 4.66
C LEU A 137 -4.60 -9.49 5.55
N GLN A 138 -5.10 -8.26 5.69
CA GLN A 138 -6.33 -7.98 6.42
C GLN A 138 -7.53 -8.67 5.76
N MET A 139 -7.62 -8.59 4.43
CA MET A 139 -8.69 -9.23 3.65
C MET A 139 -8.60 -10.76 3.72
N LYS A 140 -7.39 -11.32 3.66
CA LYS A 140 -7.14 -12.75 3.89
C LYS A 140 -7.67 -13.20 5.25
N SER A 141 -7.28 -12.52 6.32
CA SER A 141 -7.73 -12.85 7.69
C SER A 141 -9.26 -12.83 7.81
N ARG A 142 -9.91 -11.80 7.26
CA ARG A 142 -11.37 -11.69 7.25
C ARG A 142 -12.05 -12.80 6.44
N LEU A 143 -11.52 -13.15 5.28
CA LEU A 143 -12.10 -14.18 4.40
C LEU A 143 -11.84 -15.60 4.90
N ASP A 144 -10.72 -15.83 5.58
CA ASP A 144 -10.40 -17.11 6.21
C ASP A 144 -11.44 -17.48 7.29
N LEU A 145 -11.95 -16.50 8.04
CA LEU A 145 -13.05 -16.70 9.01
C LEU A 145 -14.34 -17.22 8.34
N GLU A 146 -14.56 -16.85 7.08
CA GLU A 146 -15.73 -17.26 6.29
C GLU A 146 -15.45 -18.49 5.42
N GLY A 147 -14.24 -19.07 5.51
CA GLY A 147 -13.81 -20.20 4.69
C GLY A 147 -13.58 -19.85 3.21
N ILE A 148 -13.59 -18.56 2.85
CA ILE A 148 -13.33 -18.07 1.49
C ILE A 148 -11.84 -17.86 1.32
N ARG A 149 -11.27 -18.42 0.25
CA ARG A 149 -9.81 -18.38 -0.01
C ARG A 149 -9.43 -17.81 -1.36
N GLU A 150 -10.40 -17.15 -2.00
CA GLU A 150 -10.23 -16.53 -3.30
C GLU A 150 -11.13 -15.29 -3.41
N PHE A 151 -10.59 -14.23 -3.99
CA PHE A 151 -11.35 -13.06 -4.40
C PHE A 151 -10.85 -12.55 -5.76
N SER A 152 -11.70 -11.85 -6.47
CA SER A 152 -11.38 -11.18 -7.74
C SER A 152 -11.16 -9.69 -7.51
N ILE A 153 -10.26 -9.09 -8.28
CA ILE A 153 -9.98 -7.66 -8.27
C ILE A 153 -10.21 -7.11 -9.68
N SER A 154 -11.04 -6.09 -9.82
CA SER A 154 -11.20 -5.36 -11.09
C SER A 154 -9.98 -4.49 -11.41
N ARG A 155 -9.86 -3.98 -12.64
CA ARG A 155 -8.84 -2.98 -12.99
C ARG A 155 -8.85 -1.74 -12.08
N GLU A 156 -10.01 -1.39 -11.54
CA GLU A 156 -10.21 -0.25 -10.62
C GLU A 156 -9.98 -0.60 -9.13
N GLY A 157 -9.46 -1.79 -8.83
CA GLY A 157 -9.19 -2.21 -7.46
C GLY A 157 -10.42 -2.66 -6.67
N ILE A 158 -11.57 -2.89 -7.31
CA ILE A 158 -12.78 -3.39 -6.63
C ILE A 158 -12.62 -4.88 -6.36
N CYS A 159 -12.62 -5.26 -5.08
CA CYS A 159 -12.48 -6.64 -4.65
C CYS A 159 -13.86 -7.29 -4.44
N SER A 160 -14.07 -8.47 -5.03
CA SER A 160 -15.32 -9.21 -4.94
C SER A 160 -15.08 -10.69 -4.65
N VAL A 161 -15.98 -11.31 -3.90
CA VAL A 161 -15.96 -12.76 -3.61
C VAL A 161 -17.20 -13.42 -4.15
N ARG A 162 -17.10 -14.70 -4.46
CA ARG A 162 -18.26 -15.51 -4.85
C ARG A 162 -18.97 -16.00 -3.59
N ARG A 163 -20.26 -15.65 -3.45
CA ARG A 163 -21.17 -16.24 -2.46
C ARG A 163 -22.32 -16.93 -3.20
N GLY A 164 -22.26 -18.25 -3.32
CA GLY A 164 -23.19 -19.01 -4.14
C GLY A 164 -23.05 -18.68 -5.63
N GLU A 165 -24.12 -18.18 -6.24
CA GLU A 165 -24.15 -17.79 -7.66
C GLU A 165 -23.77 -16.33 -7.90
N GLN A 166 -23.76 -15.50 -6.86
CA GLN A 166 -23.53 -14.06 -6.99
C GLN A 166 -22.15 -13.65 -6.53
N PHE A 167 -21.66 -12.55 -7.10
CA PHE A 167 -20.46 -11.86 -6.65
C PHE A 167 -20.84 -10.73 -5.72
N GLN A 168 -20.24 -10.71 -4.53
CA GLN A 168 -20.42 -9.65 -3.56
C GLN A 168 -19.14 -8.83 -3.45
N ARG A 169 -19.26 -7.50 -3.56
CA ARG A 169 -18.15 -6.58 -3.31
C ARG A 169 -17.81 -6.56 -1.82
N ILE A 170 -16.52 -6.68 -1.50
CA ILE A 170 -16.03 -6.74 -0.12
C ILE A 170 -15.04 -5.64 0.24
N ALA A 171 -14.34 -5.08 -0.75
CA ALA A 171 -13.35 -4.03 -0.52
C ALA A 171 -13.04 -3.23 -1.79
N VAL A 172 -12.29 -2.14 -1.61
CA VAL A 172 -11.73 -1.31 -2.67
C VAL A 172 -10.30 -0.98 -2.34
N LEU A 173 -9.39 -1.28 -3.26
CA LEU A 173 -7.96 -1.00 -3.13
C LEU A 173 -7.68 0.35 -3.79
N ARG A 174 -7.47 1.39 -2.98
CA ARG A 174 -7.07 2.72 -3.48
C ARG A 174 -5.65 2.66 -4.05
N GLY A 175 -5.44 3.31 -5.20
CA GLY A 175 -4.15 3.32 -5.91
C GLY A 175 -3.78 1.99 -6.57
N TYR A 176 -4.72 1.04 -6.69
CA TYR A 176 -4.44 -0.27 -7.24
C TYR A 176 -3.85 -0.18 -8.66
N PRO A 177 -2.72 -0.83 -8.95
CA PRO A 177 -1.98 -0.66 -10.21
C PRO A 177 -2.60 -1.41 -11.40
N GLY A 178 -3.85 -1.88 -11.29
CA GLY A 178 -4.54 -2.58 -12.35
C GLY A 178 -3.85 -3.89 -12.75
N GLU A 179 -3.60 -4.06 -14.05
CA GLU A 179 -2.93 -5.25 -14.59
C GLU A 179 -1.44 -5.30 -14.23
N LYS A 180 -0.83 -4.14 -13.91
CA LYS A 180 0.59 -4.08 -13.52
C LYS A 180 0.85 -4.71 -12.14
N ILE A 181 -0.19 -5.06 -11.38
CA ILE A 181 -0.03 -5.86 -10.14
C ILE A 181 0.71 -7.19 -10.38
N LEU A 182 0.68 -7.70 -11.62
CA LEU A 182 1.40 -8.91 -12.01
C LEU A 182 2.93 -8.76 -11.87
N ALA A 183 3.46 -7.53 -11.89
CA ALA A 183 4.86 -7.27 -11.57
C ALA A 183 5.19 -7.59 -10.11
N ALA A 184 4.24 -7.34 -9.19
CA ALA A 184 4.37 -7.64 -7.76
C ALA A 184 4.12 -9.11 -7.39
N LYS A 185 4.12 -10.02 -8.37
CA LYS A 185 3.78 -11.44 -8.17
C LYS A 185 4.76 -12.15 -7.24
N ALA A 186 6.03 -11.73 -7.20
CA ALA A 186 7.03 -12.34 -6.33
C ALA A 186 6.76 -12.03 -4.85
N GLU A 187 6.45 -10.78 -4.55
CA GLU A 187 6.10 -10.25 -3.23
C GLU A 187 4.79 -10.89 -2.74
N LEU A 188 3.77 -10.92 -3.59
CA LEU A 188 2.50 -11.58 -3.30
C LEU A 188 2.68 -13.06 -2.98
N LYS A 189 3.56 -13.76 -3.72
CA LYS A 189 3.89 -15.17 -3.47
C LYS A 189 4.63 -15.36 -2.14
N GLN A 190 5.53 -14.45 -1.77
CA GLN A 190 6.22 -14.47 -0.49
C GLN A 190 5.24 -14.37 0.69
N ASP A 191 4.16 -13.59 0.54
CA ASP A 191 3.09 -13.46 1.54
C ASP A 191 2.03 -14.58 1.48
N GLY A 192 2.24 -15.58 0.63
CA GLY A 192 1.39 -16.76 0.51
C GLY A 192 0.18 -16.59 -0.41
N PHE A 193 0.16 -15.54 -1.25
CA PHE A 193 -0.85 -15.34 -2.27
C PHE A 193 -0.44 -15.93 -3.62
N SER A 194 -1.42 -16.42 -4.35
CA SER A 194 -1.30 -16.91 -5.73
C SER A 194 -2.20 -16.08 -6.62
N ILE A 195 -1.62 -15.49 -7.66
CA ILE A 195 -2.32 -14.61 -8.60
C ILE A 195 -2.52 -15.30 -9.93
N ARG A 196 -3.74 -15.22 -10.45
CA ARG A 196 -4.11 -15.64 -11.80
C ARG A 196 -4.64 -14.45 -12.60
N PRO A 197 -4.01 -14.09 -13.73
CA PRO A 197 -4.54 -13.06 -14.61
C PRO A 197 -5.80 -13.57 -15.30
N GLY A 198 -6.82 -12.72 -15.40
CA GLY A 198 -8.01 -12.92 -16.22
C GLY A 198 -8.22 -11.71 -17.15
N ARG A 199 -9.18 -11.80 -18.08
CA ARG A 199 -9.40 -10.73 -19.07
C ARG A 199 -9.81 -9.39 -18.46
N LYS A 200 -10.66 -9.41 -17.44
CA LYS A 200 -11.22 -8.21 -16.79
C LYS A 200 -10.88 -8.11 -15.29
N TYR A 201 -10.49 -9.24 -14.70
CA TYR A 201 -10.25 -9.38 -13.27
C TYR A 201 -8.95 -10.13 -13.05
N VAL A 202 -8.25 -9.75 -11.98
CA VAL A 202 -7.13 -10.51 -11.43
C VAL A 202 -7.66 -11.34 -10.26
N TRP A 203 -7.42 -12.63 -10.27
CA TRP A 203 -7.84 -13.53 -9.20
C TRP A 203 -6.71 -13.73 -8.21
N VAL A 204 -7.01 -13.54 -6.94
CA VAL A 204 -6.08 -13.73 -5.83
C VAL A 204 -6.60 -14.85 -4.96
N SER A 205 -5.75 -15.84 -4.71
CA SER A 205 -6.10 -17.03 -3.91
C SER A 205 -4.96 -17.40 -2.97
N TRP A 206 -5.25 -18.16 -1.93
CA TRP A 206 -4.23 -18.73 -1.04
C TRP A 206 -4.64 -20.11 -0.55
N ASN A 207 -3.64 -20.91 -0.15
CA ASN A 207 -3.89 -22.23 0.40
C ASN A 207 -4.23 -22.14 1.89
N LYS A 208 -5.00 -23.11 2.41
CA LYS A 208 -5.08 -23.32 3.86
C LYS A 208 -3.65 -23.51 4.34
N GLY A 209 -3.22 -22.71 5.31
CA GLY A 209 -1.88 -22.83 5.88
C GLY A 209 -1.64 -24.27 6.32
N GLY A 210 -0.89 -25.02 5.52
CA GLY A 210 -0.15 -26.16 6.04
C GLY A 210 0.94 -25.55 6.88
N ILE A 211 0.78 -25.59 8.21
CA ILE A 211 1.85 -25.20 9.12
C ILE A 211 3.03 -26.10 8.75
N ARG A 212 4.02 -25.54 8.06
CA ARG A 212 5.32 -26.17 7.92
C ARG A 212 6.01 -25.98 9.26
N TYR A 213 5.73 -26.88 10.19
CA TYR A 213 6.66 -27.13 11.28
C TYR A 213 7.93 -27.64 10.62
N ALA A 214 8.94 -26.79 10.53
CA ALA A 214 10.30 -27.24 10.33
C ALA A 214 10.70 -27.97 11.62
N LEU A 215 10.77 -29.31 11.54
CA LEU A 215 11.51 -30.14 12.47
C LEU A 215 12.97 -30.17 12.03
#